data_AF-A0AA37TGK9-F1
#
_entry.id   AF-A0AA37TGK9-F1
#
_cell.length_a   1.000
_cell.length_b   1.000
_cell.length_c   1.000
_cell.angle_alpha   90.00
_cell.angle_beta   90.00
_cell.angle_gamma   90.00
#
_symmetry.space_group_name_H-M   'P 1'
#
loop_
_entity.id
_entity.type
_entity.pdbx_description
1 polymer ?
#
loop_
_entity_poly.entity_id
_entity_poly.type
_entity_poly.pdbx_seq_one_letter_code
_entity_poly.pdbx_strand_id
1 'polypeptide(L)'
;MQLPDWLPRRSERERRDAERDRRIAKGRAIRAAEAARAETIVAEAARTGNGGPPTLRAADEIRAIGQLMFGPRWVTDLADALGENPRQVRRWMSGEAEVPPRPLAWARDEGRKRAKELLALVGEG
;
A
#
# COMPACT_ATOMS: atom_id res chain seq x y z
N MET A 1 -28.39 5.88 -47.52
CA MET A 1 -26.97 6.13 -47.20
C MET A 1 -26.54 5.07 -46.19
N GLN A 2 -25.99 3.95 -46.66
CA GLN A 2 -25.53 2.82 -45.83
C GLN A 2 -24.03 3.00 -45.55
N LEU A 3 -23.64 2.89 -44.28
CA LEU A 3 -22.24 2.93 -43.85
C LEU A 3 -21.53 1.62 -44.26
N PRO A 4 -20.24 1.67 -44.64
CA PRO A 4 -19.56 0.52 -45.23
C PRO A 4 -18.98 -0.46 -44.17
N ASP A 5 -19.03 -1.76 -44.48
CA ASP A 5 -18.87 -2.92 -43.59
C ASP A 5 -17.40 -3.37 -43.35
N TRP A 6 -16.41 -2.47 -43.50
CA TRP A 6 -14.99 -2.82 -43.46
C TRP A 6 -14.25 -2.46 -42.15
N LEU A 7 -14.96 -2.11 -41.08
CA LEU A 7 -14.31 -1.98 -39.77
C LEU A 7 -13.83 -3.37 -39.31
N PRO A 8 -12.51 -3.59 -39.13
CA PRO A 8 -12.00 -4.90 -38.79
C PRO A 8 -12.58 -5.32 -37.43
N ARG A 9 -13.34 -6.43 -37.43
CA ARG A 9 -13.72 -7.11 -36.19
C ARG A 9 -12.43 -7.58 -35.54
N ARG A 10 -11.95 -6.86 -34.51
CA ARG A 10 -10.79 -7.30 -33.71
C ARG A 10 -10.87 -8.79 -33.45
N SER A 11 -9.81 -9.51 -33.79
CA SER A 11 -9.76 -10.96 -33.57
C SER A 11 -10.00 -11.23 -32.09
N GLU A 12 -10.59 -12.38 -31.73
CA GLU A 12 -10.82 -12.70 -30.32
C GLU A 12 -9.53 -12.67 -29.49
N ARG A 13 -8.39 -12.99 -30.12
CA ARG A 13 -7.06 -12.90 -29.51
C ARG A 13 -6.74 -11.46 -29.12
N GLU A 14 -6.90 -10.50 -30.03
CA GLU A 14 -6.70 -9.07 -29.73
C GLU A 14 -7.64 -8.54 -28.65
N ARG A 15 -8.87 -9.05 -28.58
CA ARG A 15 -9.83 -8.70 -27.51
C ARG A 15 -9.35 -9.24 -26.16
N ARG A 16 -8.89 -10.48 -26.11
CA ARG A 16 -8.33 -11.11 -24.90
C ARG A 16 -7.05 -10.41 -24.44
N ASP A 17 -6.16 -10.05 -25.36
CA ASP A 17 -4.92 -9.34 -25.07
C ASP A 17 -5.19 -7.92 -24.56
N ALA A 18 -6.07 -7.16 -25.22
CA ALA A 18 -6.46 -5.83 -24.76
C ALA A 18 -7.13 -5.85 -23.38
N GLU A 19 -7.93 -6.87 -23.10
CA GLU A 19 -8.55 -7.07 -21.79
C GLU A 19 -7.52 -7.44 -20.72
N ARG A 20 -6.55 -8.30 -21.03
CA ARG A 20 -5.42 -8.60 -20.13
C ARG A 20 -4.62 -7.34 -19.81
N ASP A 21 -4.28 -6.55 -20.82
CA ASP A 21 -3.48 -5.35 -20.66
C ASP A 21 -4.24 -4.28 -19.84
N ARG A 22 -5.56 -4.16 -20.02
CA ARG A 22 -6.42 -3.32 -19.17
C ARG A 22 -6.39 -3.77 -17.71
N ARG A 23 -6.46 -5.07 -17.42
CA ARG A 23 -6.37 -5.58 -16.04
C ARG A 23 -5.01 -5.29 -15.43
N ILE A 24 -3.92 -5.46 -16.19
CA ILE A 24 -2.56 -5.15 -15.74
C ILE A 24 -2.44 -3.65 -15.46
N ALA A 25 -2.92 -2.79 -16.37
CA ALA A 25 -2.89 -1.34 -16.22
C ALA A 25 -3.71 -0.88 -15.01
N LYS A 26 -4.93 -1.40 -14.83
CA LYS A 26 -5.75 -1.15 -13.65
C LYS A 26 -5.04 -1.58 -12.37
N GLY A 27 -4.43 -2.76 -12.38
CA GLY A 27 -3.63 -3.26 -11.28
C GLY A 27 -2.39 -2.39 -10.99
N ARG A 28 -1.76 -1.79 -12.00
CA ARG A 28 -0.67 -0.82 -11.79
C ARG A 28 -1.18 0.50 -11.20
N ALA A 29 -2.30 1.01 -11.69
CA ALA A 29 -2.90 2.25 -11.21
C ALA A 29 -3.33 2.18 -9.75
N ILE A 30 -3.95 1.05 -9.33
CA ILE A 30 -4.33 0.82 -7.93
C ILE A 30 -3.08 0.84 -7.03
N ARG A 31 -2.02 0.14 -7.43
CA ARG A 31 -0.76 0.09 -6.67
C ARG A 31 -0.09 1.46 -6.56
N ALA A 32 -0.09 2.23 -7.65
CA ALA A 32 0.46 3.58 -7.65
C ALA A 32 -0.34 4.52 -6.73
N ALA A 33 -1.67 4.42 -6.74
CA ALA A 33 -2.53 5.22 -5.85
C ALA A 33 -2.33 4.86 -4.36
N GLU A 34 -2.08 3.59 -4.06
CA GLU A 34 -1.80 3.13 -2.69
C GLU A 34 -0.44 3.61 -2.19
N ALA A 35 0.61 3.57 -3.02
CA ALA A 35 1.93 4.11 -2.70
C ALA A 35 1.88 5.63 -2.45
N ALA A 36 1.19 6.38 -3.31
CA ALA A 36 1.01 7.82 -3.14
C ALA A 36 0.32 8.20 -1.81
N ARG A 37 -0.57 7.33 -1.29
CA ARG A 37 -1.20 7.53 0.03
C ARG A 37 -0.22 7.33 1.17
N ALA A 38 0.62 6.29 1.14
CA ALA A 38 1.68 6.10 2.12
C ALA A 38 2.63 7.32 2.13
N GLU A 39 3.07 7.76 0.95
CA GLU A 39 3.95 8.92 0.80
C GLU A 39 3.33 10.19 1.37
N THR A 40 2.02 10.41 1.16
CA THR A 40 1.30 11.55 1.73
C THR A 40 1.30 11.50 3.25
N ILE A 41 1.05 10.33 3.84
CA ILE A 41 1.05 10.12 5.30
C ILE A 41 2.45 10.36 5.88
N VAL A 42 3.50 9.88 5.21
CA VAL A 42 4.90 10.10 5.61
C VAL A 42 5.28 11.58 5.49
N ALA A 43 4.87 12.26 4.41
CA ALA A 43 5.11 13.69 4.25
C ALA A 43 4.39 14.51 5.32
N GLU A 44 3.19 14.09 5.74
CA GLU A 44 2.48 14.70 6.88
C GLU A 44 3.22 14.50 8.19
N ALA A 45 3.69 13.29 8.47
CA ALA A 45 4.53 13.00 9.62
C ALA A 45 5.80 13.87 9.68
N ALA A 46 6.47 14.04 8.53
CA ALA A 46 7.71 14.81 8.43
C ALA A 46 7.52 16.32 8.70
N ARG A 47 6.31 16.86 8.47
CA ARG A 47 6.00 18.28 8.77
C ARG A 47 5.98 18.60 10.27
N THR A 48 5.80 17.61 11.13
CA THR A 48 5.70 17.79 12.59
C THR A 48 7.04 17.96 13.33
N GLY A 49 8.18 18.02 12.63
CA GLY A 49 9.49 18.31 13.21
C GLY A 49 10.32 17.09 13.61
N ASN A 50 11.63 17.30 13.82
CA ASN A 50 12.68 16.28 13.96
C ASN A 50 12.41 15.21 15.04
N GLY A 51 11.85 14.06 14.63
CA GLY A 51 11.91 12.79 15.38
C GLY A 51 10.75 12.48 16.32
N GLY A 52 9.74 13.37 16.44
CA GLY A 52 8.52 13.08 17.21
C GLY A 52 7.62 12.08 16.47
N PRO A 53 6.87 11.22 17.18
CA PRO A 53 5.83 10.42 16.54
C PRO A 53 4.88 11.35 15.78
N PRO A 54 4.52 11.00 14.53
CA PRO A 54 3.50 11.74 13.80
C PRO A 54 2.25 11.92 14.68
N THR A 55 1.55 13.05 14.59
CA THR A 55 0.17 13.17 15.10
C THR A 55 -0.81 12.45 14.16
N LEU A 56 -0.48 11.22 13.78
CA LEU A 56 -1.29 10.37 12.94
C LEU A 56 -2.16 9.47 13.83
N ARG A 57 -3.31 9.04 13.29
CA ARG A 57 -4.05 7.97 13.95
C ARG A 57 -3.25 6.67 13.83
N ALA A 58 -3.32 5.82 14.85
CA ALA A 58 -2.62 4.55 14.88
C ALA A 58 -2.87 3.67 13.64
N ALA A 59 -4.09 3.71 13.09
CA ALA A 59 -4.43 2.99 11.85
C ALA A 59 -3.68 3.53 10.63
N ASP A 60 -3.45 4.84 10.54
CA ASP A 60 -2.75 5.46 9.42
C ASP A 60 -1.25 5.20 9.50
N GLU A 61 -0.68 5.13 10.71
CA GLU A 61 0.70 4.64 10.92
C GLU A 61 0.87 3.18 10.51
N ILE A 62 -0.01 2.30 10.99
CA ILE A 62 0.01 0.88 10.61
C ILE A 62 -0.09 0.72 9.09
N ARG A 63 -0.94 1.50 8.43
CA ARG A 63 -1.08 1.49 6.97
C ARG A 63 0.23 1.89 6.30
N ALA A 64 0.81 3.03 6.68
CA ALA A 64 2.03 3.53 6.06
C ALA A 64 3.18 2.53 6.23
N ILE A 65 3.39 2.02 7.45
CA ILE A 65 4.43 1.02 7.74
C ILE A 65 4.17 -0.26 6.94
N GLY A 66 2.94 -0.78 6.95
CA GLY A 66 2.58 -1.98 6.19
C GLY A 66 2.84 -1.82 4.70
N GLN A 67 2.42 -0.70 4.11
CA GLN A 67 2.64 -0.41 2.69
C GLN A 67 4.13 -0.29 2.33
N LEU A 68 4.92 0.35 3.18
CA LEU A 68 6.37 0.48 2.99
C LEU A 68 7.10 -0.86 3.10
N MET A 69 6.69 -1.72 4.03
CA MET A 69 7.34 -3.01 4.28
C MET A 69 6.94 -4.10 3.29
N PHE A 70 5.65 -4.21 2.97
CA PHE A 70 5.09 -5.35 2.24
C PHE A 70 4.52 -4.96 0.86
N GLY A 71 4.50 -3.66 0.54
CA GLY A 71 3.99 -3.17 -0.72
C GLY A 71 2.46 -3.22 -0.82
N PRO A 72 1.90 -3.35 -2.04
CA PRO A 72 0.47 -3.12 -2.23
C PRO A 72 -0.47 -4.14 -1.60
N ARG A 73 -0.01 -5.37 -1.35
CA ARG A 73 -0.81 -6.44 -0.73
C ARG A 73 -0.55 -6.57 0.78
N TRP A 74 -0.07 -5.48 1.39
CA TRP A 74 0.41 -5.45 2.77
C TRP A 74 -0.54 -5.98 3.84
N VAL A 75 -1.86 -5.89 3.65
CA VAL A 75 -2.82 -6.27 4.70
C VAL A 75 -2.65 -7.72 5.13
N THR A 76 -2.46 -8.64 4.19
CA THR A 76 -2.29 -10.07 4.51
C THR A 76 -0.93 -10.30 5.16
N ASP A 77 0.14 -9.80 4.54
CA ASP A 77 1.51 -10.04 5.01
C ASP A 77 1.76 -9.41 6.39
N LEU A 78 1.20 -8.21 6.64
CA LEU A 78 1.26 -7.57 7.94
C LEU A 78 0.44 -8.34 8.99
N ALA A 79 -0.75 -8.83 8.63
CA ALA A 79 -1.56 -9.61 9.56
C ALA A 79 -0.81 -10.88 9.99
N ASP A 80 -0.18 -11.58 9.05
CA ASP A 80 0.64 -12.75 9.33
C ASP A 80 1.83 -12.40 10.24
N ALA A 81 2.51 -11.28 9.98
CA ALA A 81 3.63 -10.82 10.81
C ALA A 81 3.22 -10.42 12.24
N LEU A 82 2.01 -9.87 12.40
CA LEU A 82 1.43 -9.50 13.69
C LEU A 82 0.82 -10.69 14.45
N GLY A 83 0.58 -11.82 13.78
CA GLY A 83 -0.23 -12.92 14.31
C GLY A 83 -1.72 -12.57 14.44
N GLU A 84 -2.21 -11.68 13.58
CA GLU A 84 -3.57 -11.14 13.58
C GLU A 84 -4.38 -11.64 12.39
N ASN A 85 -5.71 -11.52 12.46
CA ASN A 85 -6.56 -11.85 11.33
C ASN A 85 -6.54 -10.72 10.28
N PRO A 86 -6.38 -10.98 8.96
CA PRO A 86 -6.46 -9.94 7.93
C PRO A 86 -7.75 -9.13 7.94
N ARG A 87 -8.89 -9.72 8.37
CA ARG A 87 -10.15 -9.00 8.58
C ARG A 87 -10.03 -7.99 9.71
N GLN A 88 -9.33 -8.32 10.79
CA GLN A 88 -9.12 -7.42 11.92
C GLN A 88 -8.28 -6.21 11.49
N VAL A 89 -7.23 -6.41 10.71
CA VAL A 89 -6.45 -5.30 10.12
C VAL A 89 -7.34 -4.39 9.25
N ARG A 90 -8.26 -4.94 8.44
CA ARG A 90 -9.22 -4.14 7.66
C ARG A 90 -10.21 -3.38 8.54
N ARG A 91 -10.62 -3.94 9.67
CA ARG A 91 -11.49 -3.26 10.66
C ARG A 91 -10.79 -2.05 11.28
N TRP A 92 -9.49 -2.15 11.55
CA TRP A 92 -8.70 -0.98 11.97
C TRP A 92 -8.68 0.10 10.89
N MET A 93 -8.48 -0.29 9.63
CA MET A 93 -8.40 0.67 8.51
C MET A 93 -9.72 1.40 8.22
N SER A 94 -10.85 0.75 8.48
CA SER A 94 -12.19 1.32 8.32
C SER A 94 -12.64 2.13 9.55
N GLY A 95 -11.95 1.98 10.69
CA GLY A 95 -12.36 2.58 11.97
C GLY A 95 -13.43 1.77 12.71
N GLU A 96 -13.80 0.58 12.23
CA GLU A 96 -14.70 -0.35 12.93
C GLU A 96 -14.10 -0.96 14.20
N ALA A 97 -12.78 -0.84 14.37
CA ALA A 97 -12.06 -1.23 15.57
C ALA A 97 -10.85 -0.29 15.79
N GLU A 98 -10.51 -0.03 17.04
CA GLU A 98 -9.26 0.65 17.38
C GLU A 98 -8.07 -0.29 17.23
N VAL A 99 -6.91 0.29 16.91
CA VAL A 99 -5.63 -0.43 16.87
C VAL A 99 -5.14 -0.61 18.31
N PRO A 100 -4.94 -1.85 18.78
CA PRO A 100 -4.38 -2.07 20.11
C PRO A 100 -2.92 -1.57 20.19
N PRO A 101 -2.41 -1.20 21.38
CA PRO A 101 -1.06 -0.69 21.54
C PRO A 101 0.04 -1.65 21.06
N ARG A 102 -0.14 -2.96 21.24
CA ARG A 102 0.86 -3.98 20.91
C ARG A 102 1.16 -4.07 19.42
N PRO A 103 0.18 -4.23 18.50
CA PRO A 103 0.42 -4.16 17.06
C PRO A 103 1.10 -2.88 16.59
N LEU A 104 0.71 -1.72 17.14
CA LEU A 104 1.33 -0.44 16.78
C LEU A 104 2.79 -0.36 17.23
N ALA A 105 3.09 -0.78 18.46
CA ALA A 105 4.46 -0.80 18.98
C ALA A 105 5.36 -1.71 18.14
N TRP A 106 4.88 -2.92 17.83
CA TRP A 106 5.58 -3.86 16.96
C TRP A 106 5.88 -3.25 15.58
N ALA A 107 4.87 -2.64 14.95
CA ALA A 107 5.03 -2.05 13.61
C ALA A 107 6.08 -0.94 13.62
N ARG A 108 6.09 -0.08 14.65
CA ARG A 108 7.10 0.97 14.82
C ARG A 108 8.49 0.41 15.03
N ASP A 109 8.64 -0.62 15.87
CA ASP A 109 9.93 -1.27 16.11
C ASP A 109 10.49 -1.90 14.84
N GLU A 110 9.66 -2.65 14.11
CA GLU A 110 10.08 -3.31 12.90
C GLU A 110 10.41 -2.31 11.78
N GLY A 111 9.59 -1.26 11.63
CA GLY A 111 9.88 -0.14 10.73
C GLY A 111 11.23 0.52 11.01
N ARG A 112 11.57 0.76 12.29
CA ARG A 112 12.89 1.31 12.69
C ARG A 112 14.04 0.39 12.30
N LYS A 113 13.91 -0.93 12.51
CA LYS A 113 14.96 -1.89 12.13
C LYS A 113 15.20 -1.85 10.62
N ARG A 114 14.14 -1.88 9.80
CA ARG A 114 14.24 -1.81 8.34
C ARG A 114 14.84 -0.49 7.86
N ALA A 115 14.45 0.63 8.47
CA ALA A 115 15.06 1.92 8.17
C ALA A 115 16.57 1.91 8.45
N LYS A 116 17.00 1.36 9.59
CA LYS A 116 18.43 1.22 9.94
C LYS A 116 19.18 0.33 8.95
N GLU A 117 18.59 -0.80 8.55
CA GLU A 117 19.18 -1.70 7.54
C GLU A 117 19.35 -1.00 6.19
N LEU A 118 18.34 -0.22 5.76
CA LEU A 118 18.40 0.55 4.52
C LEU A 118 19.45 1.66 4.58
N LEU A 119 19.51 2.43 5.67
CA LEU A 119 20.52 3.48 5.87
C LEU A 119 21.94 2.91 5.85
N ALA A 120 22.16 1.75 6.49
CA ALA A 120 23.44 1.06 6.45
C ALA A 120 23.81 0.60 5.03
N LEU A 121 22.84 0.21 4.21
CA LEU A 121 23.07 -0.20 2.82
C LEU A 121 23.43 0.99 1.90
N VAL A 122 22.82 2.16 2.12
CA VAL A 122 23.05 3.36 1.29
C VAL A 122 24.27 4.19 1.73
N GLY A 123 24.89 3.86 2.87
CA GLY A 123 26.09 4.53 3.36
C GLY A 123 25.82 5.79 4.19
N GLU A 124 24.60 5.97 4.70
CA GLU A 124 24.21 7.11 5.56
C GLU A 124 24.17 6.72 7.06
N GLY A 125 25.09 5.85 7.49
CA GLY A 125 25.14 5.26 8.84
C GLY A 125 26.17 5.90 9.77
#